data_AF-A0A4R9WV19-F1
#
_entry.id   AF-A0A4R9WV19-F1
#
_cell.length_a   1.000
_cell.length_b   1.000
_cell.length_c   1.000
_cell.angle_alpha   90.00
_cell.angle_beta   90.00
_cell.angle_gamma   90.00
#
_symmetry.space_group_name_H-M   'P 1'
#
loop_
_entity.id
_entity.type
_entity.pdbx_description
1 polymer ?
#
loop_
_entity_poly.entity_id
_entity_poly.type
_entity_poly.pdbx_seq_one_letter_code
_entity_poly.pdbx_strand_id
1 'polypeptide(L)'
;LEKDGYPVVAVANPLRGVKNDAGYVADILGSIKSPVVLVGHSYGGSVISEAADGHATVKALVYVAAFAPDAGETAAQLAGKFPGSSLGPTLAPPVTLSSGGK
;
A
#
# COMPACT_ATOMS: atom_id res chain seq x y z
N LEU A 1 -4.55 -17.19 -9.90
CA LEU A 1 -3.92 -16.21 -10.82
C LEU A 1 -2.92 -16.87 -11.76
N GLU A 2 -1.75 -17.32 -11.30
CA GLU A 2 -0.78 -17.97 -12.22
C GLU A 2 -1.32 -19.27 -12.84
N LYS A 3 -2.01 -20.11 -12.04
CA LYS A 3 -2.73 -21.30 -12.55
C LYS A 3 -3.82 -20.96 -13.57
N ASP A 4 -4.34 -19.73 -13.52
CA ASP A 4 -5.37 -19.23 -14.42
C ASP A 4 -4.76 -18.48 -15.62
N GLY A 5 -3.42 -18.50 -15.77
CA GLY A 5 -2.70 -17.94 -16.92
C GLY A 5 -2.27 -16.47 -16.79
N TYR A 6 -2.42 -15.85 -15.62
CA TYR A 6 -1.99 -14.46 -15.41
C TYR A 6 -0.54 -14.37 -14.94
N PRO A 7 0.31 -13.51 -15.53
CA PRO A 7 1.59 -13.13 -14.94
C PRO A 7 1.36 -12.41 -13.61
N VAL A 8 2.06 -12.84 -12.56
CA VAL A 8 1.93 -12.26 -11.21
C VAL A 8 3.31 -11.86 -10.69
N VAL A 9 3.39 -10.68 -10.08
CA VAL A 9 4.57 -10.23 -9.35
C VAL A 9 4.15 -9.93 -7.92
N ALA A 10 4.74 -10.66 -6.97
CA ALA A 10 4.60 -10.37 -5.54
C ALA A 10 5.73 -9.42 -5.12
N VAL A 11 5.43 -8.11 -5.12
CA VAL A 11 6.41 -7.09 -4.76
C VAL A 11 6.69 -7.11 -3.25
N ALA A 12 7.96 -7.05 -2.86
CA ALA A 12 8.34 -6.92 -1.47
C ALA A 12 7.90 -5.57 -0.91
N ASN A 13 7.28 -5.57 0.27
CA ASN A 13 6.86 -4.36 0.97
C ASN A 13 7.63 -4.26 2.30
N PRO A 14 8.73 -3.49 2.36
CA PRO A 14 9.63 -3.49 3.51
C PRO A 14 9.11 -2.69 4.71
N LEU A 15 7.92 -2.08 4.61
CA LEU A 15 7.27 -1.30 5.66
C LEU A 15 8.14 -0.11 6.11
N ARG A 16 8.67 0.64 5.14
CA ARG A 16 9.51 1.83 5.35
C ARG A 16 8.76 3.14 5.18
N GLY A 17 7.43 3.06 5.19
CA GLY A 17 6.51 4.18 5.09
C GLY A 17 5.96 4.32 3.67
N VAL A 18 4.74 4.82 3.56
CA VAL A 18 3.93 4.78 2.33
C VAL A 18 4.72 5.30 1.13
N LYS A 19 5.36 6.47 1.26
CA LYS A 19 6.15 7.07 0.18
C LYS A 19 7.30 6.19 -0.31
N ASN A 20 8.06 5.59 0.62
CA ASN A 20 9.22 4.78 0.28
C ASN A 20 8.79 3.44 -0.33
N ASP A 21 7.77 2.80 0.26
CA ASP A 21 7.25 1.53 -0.21
C ASP A 21 6.56 1.71 -1.59
N ALA A 22 5.84 2.81 -1.78
CA ALA A 22 5.21 3.16 -3.05
C ALA A 22 6.22 3.46 -4.15
N GLY A 23 7.31 4.19 -3.83
CA GLY A 23 8.41 4.42 -4.77
C GLY A 23 9.03 3.12 -5.25
N TYR A 24 9.25 2.16 -4.34
CA TYR A 24 9.77 0.84 -4.72
C TYR A 24 8.81 0.06 -5.64
N VAL A 25 7.49 0.11 -5.37
CA VAL A 25 6.48 -0.47 -6.25
C VAL A 25 6.45 0.23 -7.62
N ALA A 26 6.55 1.57 -7.63
CA ALA A 26 6.59 2.38 -8.84
C ALA A 26 7.82 2.07 -9.73
N ASP A 27 8.99 1.84 -9.13
CA ASP A 27 10.19 1.42 -9.87
C ASP A 27 9.97 0.08 -10.59
N ILE A 28 9.33 -0.88 -9.91
CA ILE A 28 8.98 -2.18 -10.50
C ILE A 28 7.93 -1.99 -11.61
N LEU A 29 6.91 -1.18 -11.37
CA LEU A 29 5.90 -0.82 -12.38
C LEU A 29 6.54 -0.22 -13.63
N GLY A 30 7.57 0.62 -13.48
CA GLY A 30 8.31 1.22 -14.60
C GLY A 30 8.99 0.19 -15.51
N SER A 31 9.31 -1.00 -14.99
CA SER A 31 9.87 -2.11 -15.77
C SER A 31 8.81 -2.91 -16.56
N ILE A 32 7.53 -2.82 -16.19
CA ILE A 32 6.43 -3.57 -16.80
C ILE A 32 5.75 -2.71 -17.88
N LYS A 33 5.85 -3.13 -19.13
CA LYS A 33 5.31 -2.37 -20.28
C LYS A 33 3.87 -2.73 -20.66
N SER A 34 3.35 -3.83 -20.13
CA SER A 34 1.97 -4.26 -20.34
C SER A 34 1.01 -3.59 -19.36
N PRO A 35 -0.31 -3.59 -19.64
CA PRO A 35 -1.32 -3.18 -18.67
C PRO A 35 -1.23 -3.99 -17.37
N VAL A 36 -1.42 -3.34 -16.22
CA VAL A 36 -1.32 -3.97 -14.89
C VAL A 36 -2.54 -3.66 -14.03
N VAL A 37 -2.84 -4.59 -13.12
CA VAL A 37 -3.77 -4.39 -12.01
C VAL A 37 -2.96 -4.42 -10.73
N LEU A 38 -3.05 -3.37 -9.92
CA LEU A 38 -2.42 -3.34 -8.61
C LEU A 38 -3.39 -3.85 -7.56
N VAL A 39 -2.92 -4.76 -6.71
CA VAL A 39 -3.71 -5.36 -5.64
C VAL A 39 -3.02 -5.07 -4.31
N GLY A 40 -3.71 -4.37 -3.41
CA GLY A 40 -3.21 -3.97 -2.11
C GLY A 40 -4.07 -4.59 -1.01
N HIS A 41 -3.42 -5.26 -0.05
CA HIS A 41 -4.08 -5.76 1.16
C HIS A 41 -3.71 -4.90 2.37
N SER A 42 -4.69 -4.57 3.23
CA SER A 42 -4.46 -3.76 4.44
C SER A 42 -3.69 -2.46 4.13
N TYR A 43 -2.55 -2.24 4.78
CA TYR A 43 -1.58 -1.17 4.48
C TYR A 43 -1.25 -1.03 3.00
N GLY A 44 -1.18 -2.14 2.27
CA GLY A 44 -0.86 -2.17 0.85
C GLY A 44 -1.82 -1.36 -0.01
N GLY A 45 -3.06 -1.13 0.45
CA GLY A 45 -4.00 -0.23 -0.23
C GLY A 45 -3.47 1.20 -0.34
N SER A 46 -2.91 1.76 0.74
CA SER A 46 -2.28 3.08 0.72
C SER A 46 -1.05 3.11 -0.19
N VAL A 47 -0.25 2.04 -0.17
CA VAL A 47 0.96 1.92 -1.02
C VAL A 47 0.60 1.90 -2.51
N ILE A 48 -0.37 1.08 -2.93
CA ILE A 48 -0.76 1.01 -4.34
C ILE A 48 -1.47 2.27 -4.82
N SER A 49 -2.13 3.00 -3.92
CA SER A 49 -2.80 4.27 -4.26
C SER A 49 -1.76 5.33 -4.63
N GLU A 50 -0.69 5.44 -3.84
CA GLU A 50 0.42 6.35 -4.13
C GLU A 50 1.25 5.88 -5.33
N ALA A 51 1.57 4.58 -5.42
CA ALA A 51 2.42 4.05 -6.49
C ALA A 51 1.78 4.10 -7.88
N ALA A 52 0.44 4.17 -7.95
CA ALA A 52 -0.27 4.26 -9.22
C ALA A 52 -0.22 5.64 -9.86
N ASP A 53 0.08 6.70 -9.09
CA ASP A 53 0.10 8.06 -9.60
C ASP A 53 1.12 8.21 -10.73
N GLY A 54 0.72 8.83 -11.84
CA GLY A 54 1.54 8.98 -13.03
C GLY A 54 1.78 7.71 -13.88
N HIS A 55 1.28 6.53 -13.48
CA HIS A 55 1.50 5.27 -14.23
C HIS A 55 0.32 4.91 -15.16
N ALA A 56 0.38 5.33 -16.43
CA ALA A 56 -0.66 5.07 -17.44
C ALA A 56 -0.92 3.58 -17.77
N THR A 57 0.00 2.69 -17.38
CA THR A 57 -0.17 1.23 -17.55
C THR A 57 -1.09 0.62 -16.50
N VAL A 58 -1.32 1.30 -15.37
CA VAL A 58 -2.25 0.83 -14.32
C VAL A 58 -3.68 0.96 -14.80
N LYS A 59 -4.42 -0.15 -14.83
CA LYS A 59 -5.82 -0.22 -15.30
C LYS A 59 -6.84 -0.27 -14.19
N ALA A 60 -6.45 -0.78 -13.02
CA ALA A 60 -7.31 -0.87 -11.87
C ALA A 60 -6.49 -0.98 -10.59
N LEU A 61 -7.09 -0.53 -9.50
CA LEU A 61 -6.67 -0.76 -8.14
C LEU A 61 -7.67 -1.71 -7.47
N VAL A 62 -7.17 -2.75 -6.81
CA VAL A 62 -7.98 -3.69 -6.04
C VAL A 62 -7.58 -3.60 -4.59
N TYR A 63 -8.55 -3.25 -3.74
CA TYR A 63 -8.38 -3.11 -2.30
C TYR A 63 -8.95 -4.33 -1.60
N VAL A 64 -8.09 -5.15 -1.00
CA VAL A 64 -8.48 -6.37 -0.28
C VAL A 64 -8.35 -6.12 1.22
N ALA A 65 -9.45 -5.90 1.93
CA ALA A 65 -9.41 -5.53 3.35
C ALA A 65 -8.38 -4.42 3.64
N ALA A 66 -8.35 -3.42 2.74
CA ALA A 66 -7.27 -2.45 2.63
C ALA A 66 -7.74 -1.02 2.86
N PHE A 67 -6.80 -0.15 3.22
CA PHE A 67 -7.05 1.28 3.25
C PHE A 67 -7.15 1.82 1.82
N ALA A 68 -8.24 2.50 1.50
CA ALA A 68 -8.43 3.23 0.24
C ALA A 68 -8.53 4.73 0.56
N PRO A 69 -7.39 5.42 0.76
CA PRO A 69 -7.39 6.82 1.19
C PRO A 69 -7.74 7.77 0.06
N ASP A 70 -8.50 8.81 0.39
CA ASP A 70 -8.52 10.03 -0.42
C ASP A 70 -7.21 10.81 -0.25
N ALA A 71 -6.96 11.76 -1.16
CA ALA A 71 -5.77 12.61 -1.10
C ALA A 71 -5.68 13.35 0.25
N GLY A 72 -4.57 13.16 0.96
CA GLY A 72 -4.32 13.77 2.27
C GLY A 72 -4.83 12.95 3.47
N GLU A 73 -5.57 11.86 3.27
CA GLU A 73 -5.93 10.95 4.36
C GLU A 73 -4.80 9.97 4.69
N THR A 74 -4.69 9.60 5.97
CA THR A 74 -3.74 8.61 6.46
C THR A 74 -4.44 7.30 6.85
N ALA A 75 -3.71 6.19 6.79
CA ALA A 75 -4.20 4.90 7.27
C ALA A 75 -4.63 4.95 8.75
N ALA A 76 -3.93 5.72 9.59
CA ALA A 76 -4.29 5.89 11.00
C ALA A 76 -5.63 6.63 11.17
N GLN A 77 -5.87 7.69 10.40
CA GLN A 77 -7.16 8.40 10.40
C GLN A 77 -8.28 7.47 9.94
N LEU A 78 -8.09 6.73 8.84
CA LEU A 78 -9.09 5.79 8.33
C LEU A 78 -9.39 4.68 9.32
N ALA A 79 -8.37 4.14 9.98
CA ALA A 79 -8.53 3.12 11.01
C ALA A 79 -9.34 3.63 12.22
N GLY A 80 -9.33 4.93 12.49
CA GLY A 80 -10.11 5.55 13.57
C GLY A 80 -11.43 6.19 13.13
N LYS A 81 -11.72 6.25 11.82
CA LYS A 81 -12.84 7.01 11.25
C LYS A 81 -14.21 6.43 11.64
N PHE A 82 -14.30 5.11 11.75
CA PHE A 82 -15.53 4.39 12.06
C PHE A 82 -15.37 3.54 13.32
N PRO A 83 -16.45 3.35 14.12
CA PRO A 83 -16.40 2.52 15.31
C PRO A 83 -16.12 1.05 14.97
N GLY A 84 -15.50 0.33 15.92
CA GLY A 84 -15.26 -1.11 15.82
C GLY A 84 -13.85 -1.51 15.37
N SER A 85 -13.00 -0.55 15.01
CA SER A 85 -11.60 -0.83 14.72
C SER A 85 -10.85 -1.27 15.98
N SER A 86 -10.22 -2.44 15.90
CA SER A 86 -9.30 -2.93 16.94
C SER A 86 -7.85 -2.51 16.70
N LEU A 87 -7.52 -1.92 15.54
CA LEU A 87 -6.14 -1.69 15.13
C LEU A 87 -5.40 -0.83 16.14
N GLY A 88 -5.92 0.37 16.45
CA GLY A 88 -5.29 1.31 17.39
C GLY A 88 -4.97 0.68 18.75
N PRO A 89 -5.95 0.07 19.46
CA PRO A 89 -5.71 -0.60 20.73
C PRO A 89 -4.78 -1.82 20.67
N THR A 90 -4.61 -2.43 19.49
CA THR A 90 -3.77 -3.63 19.31
C THR A 90 -2.31 -3.28 19.00
N LEU A 91 -2.01 -2.03 18.64
CA LEU A 91 -0.64 -1.61 18.34
C LEU A 91 0.23 -1.68 19.61
N ALA A 92 1.42 -2.25 19.46
CA ALA A 92 2.46 -2.13 20.48
C ALA A 92 2.92 -0.66 20.59
N PRO A 93 3.47 -0.25 21.75
CA PRO A 93 4.10 1.05 21.89
C PRO A 93 5.18 1.27 20.80
N PRO A 94 5.27 2.47 20.20
CA PRO A 94 6.29 2.75 19.21
C PRO A 94 7.70 2.57 19.77
N VAL A 95 8.63 2.12 18.92
CA VAL A 95 10.02 1.93 19.29
C VAL A 95 10.75 3.26 19.13
N THR A 96 11.35 3.74 20.22
CA THR A 96 12.19 4.94 20.14
C THR A 96 13.40 4.67 19.25
N LEU A 97 13.52 5.44 18.16
CA LEU A 97 14.64 5.33 17.24
C LEU A 97 15.87 6.09 17.79
N SER A 98 17.07 5.61 17.48
CA SER A 98 18.33 6.22 17.89
C SER A 98 18.52 7.65 17.34
N SER A 99 17.87 7.98 16.23
CA SER A 99 17.86 9.31 15.62
C SER A 99 16.94 10.32 16.32
N GLY A 100 16.21 9.91 17.35
CA GLY A 100 15.12 10.71 17.93
C GLY A 100 13.87 10.61 17.06
N GLY A 101 12.88 9.87 17.55
CA GLY A 101 11.66 9.55 16.82
C GLY A 101 10.96 8.35 17.45
N LYS A 102 9.77 8.04 16.96
CA LYS A 102 8.93 6.89 17.34
C LYS A 102 8.57 6.09 16.10
#